data_AF-A0A7Y8I9I5-F1
#
_entry.id   AF-A0A7Y8I9I5-F1
#
_cell.length_a   1.000
_cell.length_b   1.000
_cell.length_c   1.000
_cell.angle_alpha   90.00
_cell.angle_beta   90.00
_cell.angle_gamma   90.00
#
_symmetry.space_group_name_H-M   'P 1'
#
loop_
_entity.id
_entity.type
_entity.pdbx_description
1 polymer ?
#
loop_
_entity_poly.entity_id
_entity_poly.type
_entity_poly.pdbx_seq_one_letter_code
_entity_poly.pdbx_strand_id
1 'polypeptide(L)' 'MASVIVHYSKRHKGFLIRLIQSKDKFCVNVFTGKGALHSYSFTSLATAYTFLNAFIKSLKNS' A
#
# COMPACT_ATOMS: atom_id res chain seq x y z
N MET A 1 10.30 7.46 9.04
CA MET A 1 9.81 6.16 9.56
C MET A 1 9.18 5.39 8.39
N ALA A 2 9.46 4.11 8.20
CA ALA A 2 8.82 3.29 7.16
C ALA A 2 7.96 2.21 7.83
N SER A 3 6.71 2.07 7.43
CA SER A 3 5.78 1.06 7.94
C SER A 3 5.42 0.08 6.83
N VAL A 4 5.50 -1.22 7.11
CA VAL A 4 5.20 -2.27 6.14
C VAL A 4 3.93 -2.97 6.59
N ILE A 5 2.94 -3.03 5.70
CA ILE A 5 1.69 -3.75 5.91
C ILE A 5 1.64 -4.89 4.89
N VAL A 6 1.77 -6.11 5.38
CA VAL A 6 1.69 -7.30 4.53
C VAL A 6 0.23 -7.75 4.48
N HIS A 7 -0.34 -7.82 3.27
CA HIS A 7 -1.72 -8.26 3.07
C HIS A 7 -1.77 -9.42 2.08
N TYR A 8 -2.21 -10.59 2.55
CA TYR A 8 -2.24 -11.78 1.72
C TYR A 8 -3.56 -11.92 0.95
N SER A 9 -3.52 -11.77 -0.38
CA SER A 9 -4.63 -12.15 -1.27
C SER A 9 -4.30 -13.46 -1.99
N LYS A 10 -5.20 -14.45 -1.86
CA LYS A 10 -5.10 -15.74 -2.60
C LYS A 10 -5.14 -15.54 -4.12
N ARG A 11 -6.02 -14.64 -4.60
CA ARG A 11 -6.24 -14.36 -6.04
C ARG A 11 -4.98 -13.87 -6.76
N HIS A 12 -4.11 -13.16 -6.04
CA HIS A 12 -2.89 -12.57 -6.60
C HIS A 12 -1.59 -13.18 -6.04
N LYS A 13 -1.67 -14.33 -5.35
CA LYS A 13 -0.53 -15.02 -4.72
C LYS A 13 0.28 -14.11 -3.76
N GLY A 14 -0.43 -13.29 -2.97
CA GLY A 14 0.13 -12.38 -1.96
C GLY A 14 0.40 -10.96 -2.46
N PHE A 15 0.08 -9.95 -1.63
CA PHE A 15 0.48 -8.57 -1.82
C PHE A 15 1.33 -8.08 -0.65
N LEU A 16 2.30 -7.22 -0.93
CA LEU A 16 3.03 -6.47 0.09
C LEU A 16 2.75 -5.00 -0.14
N ILE A 17 2.28 -4.31 0.90
CA ILE A 17 2.00 -2.87 0.84
C ILE A 17 2.99 -2.18 1.77
N ARG A 18 3.74 -1.23 1.24
CA ARG A 18 4.77 -0.50 1.99
C ARG A 18 4.41 0.97 2.03
N LEU A 19 4.23 1.53 3.22
CA LEU A 19 4.09 2.95 3.45
C LEU A 19 5.45 3.54 3.84
N ILE A 20 6.02 4.36 2.97
CA ILE A 20 7.31 5.00 3.17
C ILE A 20 7.08 6.49 3.34
N GLN A 21 7.61 7.07 4.41
CA GLN A 21 7.76 8.52 4.51
C GLN A 21 9.09 8.92 3.87
N SER A 22 9.06 9.82 2.88
CA SER A 22 10.24 10.38 2.23
C SER A 22 10.16 11.91 2.27
N LYS A 23 11.03 12.54 3.08
CA LYS A 23 11.05 14.00 3.32
C LYS A 23 9.65 14.55 3.58
N ASP A 24 9.02 15.15 2.56
CA ASP A 24 7.73 15.85 2.60
C ASP A 24 6.56 15.03 1.99
N LYS A 25 6.78 13.75 1.69
CA LYS A 25 5.79 12.89 1.02
C LYS A 25 5.66 11.54 1.70
N PHE A 26 4.47 10.96 1.55
CA PHE A 26 4.12 9.61 1.98
C PHE A 26 3.83 8.77 0.75
N CYS A 27 4.62 7.72 0.54
CA CYS A 27 4.51 6.84 -0.62
C CYS A 27 3.92 5.49 -0.19
N VAL A 28 2.85 5.05 -0.84
CA VAL A 28 2.27 3.72 -0.69
C VAL A 28 2.67 2.89 -1.90
N ASN A 29 3.54 1.91 -1.70
CA ASN A 29 4.00 1.00 -2.75
C ASN A 29 3.30 -0.34 -2.60
N VAL A 30 2.68 -0.81 -3.67
CA VAL A 30 2.00 -2.11 -3.74
C VAL A 30 2.86 -3.04 -4.57
N PHE A 31 3.25 -4.16 -3.99
CA PHE A 31 4.00 -5.22 -4.62
C PHE A 31 3.15 -6.50 -4.68
N THR A 32 3.34 -7.26 -5.74
CA THR A 32 2.85 -8.64 -5.89
C THR A 32 4.03 -9.60 -5.82
N GLY A 33 3.77 -10.90 -5.75
CA GLY A 33 4.82 -11.92 -5.91
C GLY A 33 5.60 -11.84 -7.25
N LYS A 34 5.17 -11.01 -8.21
CA LYS A 34 5.86 -10.77 -9.48
C LYS A 34 6.65 -9.44 -9.53
N GLY A 35 6.59 -8.62 -8.49
CA GLY A 35 7.26 -7.31 -8.43
C GLY A 35 6.34 -6.15 -8.05
N ALA A 36 6.86 -4.92 -8.19
CA ALA A 36 6.09 -3.71 -7.91
C ALA A 36 4.93 -3.55 -8.90
N LEU A 37 3.72 -3.37 -8.38
CA LEU A 37 2.51 -3.14 -9.17
C LEU A 37 2.27 -1.64 -9.36
N HIS A 38 2.19 -0.91 -8.24
CA HIS A 38 1.92 0.53 -8.25
C HIS A 38 2.61 1.25 -7.09
N SER A 39 2.87 2.53 -7.28
CA SER A 39 3.36 3.45 -6.25
C SER A 39 2.50 4.70 -6.26
N TYR A 40 1.93 5.02 -5.11
CA TYR A 40 1.08 6.20 -4.90
C TYR A 40 1.80 7.17 -3.98
N SER A 41 1.78 8.46 -4.28
CA SER A 41 2.42 9.49 -3.45
C SER A 41 1.39 10.47 -2.93
N PHE A 42 1.50 10.80 -1.65
CA PHE A 42 0.60 11.68 -0.92
C PHE A 42 1.42 12.75 -0.19
N THR A 43 0.85 13.94 -0.04
CA THR A 43 1.45 15.05 0.71
C THR A 43 1.12 15.00 2.21
N SER A 44 0.11 14.23 2.60
CA SER A 44 -0.32 14.07 3.99
C SER A 44 -0.42 12.61 4.40
N LEU A 45 0.02 12.33 5.64
CA LEU A 45 -0.06 11.01 6.25
C LEU A 45 -1.52 10.53 6.36
N ALA A 46 -2.42 11.44 6.71
CA ALA A 46 -3.85 11.12 6.85
C ALA A 46 -4.44 10.62 5.53
N THR A 47 -4.12 11.28 4.42
CA THR A 47 -4.58 10.89 3.09
C THR A 47 -3.99 9.54 2.68
N ALA A 48 -2.71 9.29 2.97
CA ALA A 48 -2.06 8.02 2.69
C ALA A 48 -2.72 6.86 3.46
N TYR A 49 -3.07 7.06 4.73
CA TYR A 49 -3.80 6.07 5.53
C TYR A 49 -5.24 5.85 5.06
N THR A 50 -5.96 6.91 4.70
CA THR A 50 -7.32 6.80 4.15
C THR A 50 -7.32 5.98 2.87
N PHE A 51 -6.40 6.27 1.95
CA PHE A 51 -6.21 5.49 0.73
C PHE A 51 -5.89 4.02 1.04
N LEU A 52 -4.91 3.78 1.92
CA LEU A 52 -4.48 2.45 2.31
C LEU A 52 -5.63 1.61 2.91
N ASN A 53 -6.44 2.21 3.78
CA ASN A 53 -7.59 1.54 4.38
C ASN A 53 -8.67 1.22 3.33
N ALA A 54 -8.96 2.15 2.42
CA ALA A 54 -9.88 1.92 1.31
C ALA A 54 -9.38 0.83 0.36
N PHE A 55 -8.08 0.83 0.04
CA PHE A 55 -7.45 -0.17 -0.81
C PHE A 55 -7.53 -1.57 -0.18
N ILE A 56 -7.17 -1.72 1.10
CA ILE A 56 -7.29 -3.00 1.81
C ILE A 56 -8.75 -3.46 1.88
N LYS A 57 -9.71 -2.56 2.10
CA LYS A 57 -11.15 -2.90 2.06
C LYS A 57 -11.59 -3.38 0.68
N SER A 58 -11.15 -2.71 -0.39
CA SER A 58 -11.43 -3.13 -1.77
C SER A 58 -10.89 -4.53 -2.06
N LEU A 59 -9.71 -4.87 -1.55
CA LEU A 59 -9.14 -6.21 -1.69
C LEU A 59 -9.92 -7.31 -0.96
N LYS A 60 -10.55 -6.99 0.19
CA LYS A 60 -11.34 -7.97 0.96
C LYS A 60 -12.66 -8.35 0.27
N ASN A 61 -13.19 -7.50 -0.60
CA ASN A 61 -14.46 -7.71 -1.30
C ASN A 61 -14.29 -8.29 -2.72
N SER A 62 -13.07 -8.65 -3.15
CA SER A 62 -12.75 -9.10 -4.52
C SER A 62 -12.22 -10.53 -4.59
#